data_AF-A0A264Y3L4-F1
#
_entry.id   AF-A0A264Y3L4-F1
#
_cell.length_a   1.000
_cell.length_b   1.000
_cell.length_c   1.000
_cell.angle_alpha   90.00
_cell.angle_beta   90.00
_cell.angle_gamma   90.00
#
_symmetry.space_group_name_H-M   'P 1'
#
loop_
_entity.id
_entity.type
_entity.pdbx_description
1 polymer ?
#
loop_
_entity_poly.entity_id
_entity_poly.type
_entity_poly.pdbx_seq_one_letter_code
_entity_poly.pdbx_strand_id
1 'polypeptide(L)'
;MADISSITSLITSFRSETREEAITPEVLGALLQKIADLLGKAALQTDVSRLDNWRSDLARIGYVLTSLTIGSDDRNNVYFTLGKANLSTGINQIANNSILIRQATTERAGVMRAQQVQDLNKCKSELSSCIASMNKVQEALVNFQKATQSLSLRISKNNIEIGNNAESIQVLQSDLKSLASQIKSLQTDIQKFATMKQATQMHIECIITDSTLVIQDAYRYIRQGLTPVIFRHSVRTSRKQEDENGVREYLPRRRGWNRFYDDRKISVNNGDEISFRLDKEGDQNRGKYFTKPDVLFGDCRAVIDPNTQRLSEVRVYFGKRSYNILGINRHFRFAIGFYKKSKDYGPFQFGELRTNLAEFKVIARADRVDGSNNYKLTFNFSM
;
A
#
# COMPACT_ATOMS: atom_id res chain seq x y z
N MET A 1 81.03 17.27 -105.45
CA MET A 1 82.26 16.51 -105.20
C MET A 1 83.31 17.18 -106.07
N ALA A 2 84.26 17.91 -105.48
CA ALA A 2 85.38 18.44 -106.26
C ALA A 2 86.16 17.24 -106.78
N ASP A 3 86.27 17.15 -108.11
CA ASP A 3 86.77 15.97 -108.78
C ASP A 3 88.28 15.82 -108.49
N ILE A 4 88.65 14.74 -107.78
CA ILE A 4 90.04 14.43 -107.40
C ILE A 4 90.94 14.38 -108.64
N SER A 5 90.36 14.11 -109.81
CA SER A 5 91.02 14.19 -111.13
C SER A 5 91.67 15.56 -111.38
N SER A 6 91.02 16.65 -110.98
CA SER A 6 91.43 18.04 -111.26
C SER A 6 92.62 18.46 -110.38
N ILE A 7 92.60 18.07 -109.10
CA ILE A 7 93.73 18.29 -108.18
C ILE A 7 94.93 17.43 -108.59
N THR A 8 94.69 16.18 -108.98
CA THR A 8 95.75 15.26 -109.43
C THR A 8 96.42 15.77 -110.71
N SER A 9 95.65 16.32 -111.65
CA SER A 9 96.17 16.96 -112.86
C SER A 9 97.04 18.18 -112.54
N LEU A 10 96.56 19.09 -111.67
CA LEU A 10 97.33 20.28 -111.28
C LEU A 10 98.62 19.95 -110.52
N ILE A 11 98.60 18.93 -109.64
CA ILE A 11 99.81 18.43 -108.96
C ILE A 11 100.79 17.81 -109.96
N THR A 12 100.27 17.13 -110.99
CA THR A 12 101.12 16.55 -112.05
C THR A 12 101.79 17.65 -112.87
N SER A 13 101.06 18.70 -113.24
CA SER A 13 101.63 19.89 -113.89
C SER A 13 102.62 20.64 -112.99
N PHE A 14 102.37 20.72 -111.68
CA PHE A 14 103.32 21.29 -110.72
C PHE A 14 104.63 20.48 -110.69
N ARG A 15 104.53 19.14 -110.65
CA ARG A 15 105.70 18.24 -110.65
C ARG A 15 106.50 18.32 -111.95
N SER A 16 105.85 18.48 -113.11
CA SER A 16 106.56 18.67 -114.38
C SER A 16 107.34 19.98 -114.39
N GLU A 17 106.74 21.07 -113.90
CA GLU A 17 107.39 22.39 -113.88
C GLU A 17 108.60 22.42 -112.94
N THR A 18 108.56 21.70 -111.81
CA THR A 18 109.70 21.62 -110.88
C THR A 18 110.88 20.75 -111.36
N ARG A 19 110.72 20.00 -112.46
CA ARG A 19 111.76 19.12 -113.03
C ARG A 19 112.63 19.80 -114.08
N GLU A 20 112.15 20.87 -114.70
CA GLU A 20 112.96 21.66 -115.64
C GLU A 20 113.80 22.67 -114.83
N GLU A 21 115.11 22.75 -115.05
CA GLU A 21 116.10 23.51 -114.25
C GLU A 21 115.92 25.05 -114.24
N ALA A 22 114.74 25.57 -114.58
CA ALA A 22 114.38 26.98 -114.51
C ALA A 22 112.96 27.17 -113.94
N ILE A 23 112.81 27.03 -112.62
CA ILE A 23 111.54 27.31 -111.93
C ILE A 23 111.30 28.83 -111.93
N THR A 24 110.29 29.30 -112.65
CA THR A 24 109.85 30.71 -112.57
C THR A 24 108.82 30.89 -111.44
N PRO A 25 109.00 31.86 -110.53
CA PRO A 25 108.08 32.10 -109.41
C PRO A 25 106.62 32.36 -109.83
N GLU A 26 106.41 32.98 -111.00
CA GLU A 26 105.09 33.38 -111.49
C GLU A 26 104.22 32.18 -111.89
N VAL A 27 104.79 31.21 -112.62
CA VAL A 27 104.06 30.01 -113.07
C VAL A 27 103.73 29.11 -111.88
N LEU A 28 104.70 28.97 -110.95
CA LEU A 28 104.51 28.25 -109.70
C LEU A 28 103.40 28.88 -108.84
N GLY A 29 103.42 30.21 -108.68
CA GLY A 29 102.41 30.96 -107.95
C GLY A 29 101.01 30.81 -108.56
N ALA A 30 100.89 30.84 -109.89
CA ALA A 30 99.61 30.68 -110.58
C ALA A 30 99.02 29.27 -110.41
N LEU A 31 99.86 28.22 -110.42
CA LEU A 31 99.44 26.84 -110.14
C LEU A 31 99.00 26.67 -108.68
N LEU A 32 99.75 27.23 -107.73
CA LEU A 32 99.41 27.19 -106.31
C LEU A 32 98.09 27.93 -106.02
N GLN A 33 97.85 29.08 -106.66
CA GLN A 33 96.59 29.81 -106.51
C GLN A 33 95.39 29.02 -107.07
N LYS A 34 95.54 28.37 -108.23
CA LYS A 34 94.48 27.50 -108.79
C LYS A 34 94.14 26.32 -107.88
N ILE A 35 95.15 25.72 -107.25
CA ILE A 35 94.95 24.66 -106.26
C ILE A 35 94.22 25.23 -105.03
N ALA A 36 94.63 26.39 -104.52
CA ALA A 36 93.98 27.05 -103.38
C ALA A 36 92.51 27.42 -103.66
N ASP A 37 92.20 27.94 -104.85
CA ASP A 37 90.83 28.29 -105.26
C ASP A 37 89.92 27.06 -105.39
N LEU A 38 90.45 25.95 -105.93
CA LEU A 38 89.74 24.67 -106.01
C LEU A 38 89.48 24.09 -104.61
N LEU A 39 90.47 24.15 -103.72
CA LEU A 39 90.31 23.75 -102.32
C LEU A 39 89.26 24.63 -101.60
N GLY A 40 89.29 25.95 -101.83
CA GLY A 40 88.29 26.88 -101.30
C GLY A 40 86.86 26.59 -101.77
N LYS A 41 86.69 26.27 -103.06
CA LYS A 41 85.38 25.87 -103.63
C LYS A 41 84.91 24.49 -103.12
N ALA A 42 85.81 23.54 -102.93
CA ALA A 42 85.49 22.22 -102.39
C ALA A 42 85.05 22.28 -100.92
N ALA A 43 85.70 23.14 -100.12
CA ALA A 43 85.30 23.43 -98.75
C ALA A 43 83.87 24.00 -98.71
N LEU A 44 83.57 25.01 -99.55
CA LEU A 44 82.23 25.58 -99.68
C LEU A 44 81.16 24.55 -100.09
N GLN A 45 81.48 23.62 -100.99
CA GLN A 45 80.54 22.56 -101.40
C GLN A 45 80.24 21.54 -100.29
N THR A 46 81.21 21.27 -99.41
CA THR A 46 81.03 20.37 -98.26
C THR A 46 80.14 21.01 -97.20
N ASP A 47 80.27 22.32 -96.99
CA ASP A 47 79.40 23.06 -96.07
C ASP A 47 77.96 23.18 -96.61
N VAL A 48 77.80 23.39 -97.92
CA VAL A 48 76.48 23.41 -98.56
C VAL A 48 75.77 22.05 -98.44
N SER A 49 76.47 20.92 -98.61
CA SER A 49 75.84 19.60 -98.47
C SER A 49 75.40 19.29 -97.04
N ARG A 50 76.12 19.79 -96.03
CA ARG A 50 75.69 19.72 -94.62
C ARG A 50 74.44 20.56 -94.37
N LEU A 51 74.35 21.75 -94.96
CA LEU A 51 73.16 22.61 -94.87
C LEU A 51 71.95 21.99 -95.58
N ASP A 52 72.16 21.33 -96.72
CA ASP A 52 71.10 20.61 -97.45
C ASP A 52 70.60 19.41 -96.64
N ASN A 53 71.50 18.66 -96.00
CA ASN A 53 71.14 17.57 -95.09
C ASN A 53 70.32 18.09 -93.90
N TRP A 54 70.78 19.17 -93.25
CA TRP A 54 70.05 19.80 -92.15
C TRP A 54 68.66 20.28 -92.57
N ARG A 55 68.54 20.93 -93.72
CA ARG A 55 67.25 21.36 -94.28
C ARG A 55 66.32 20.17 -94.58
N SER A 56 66.87 19.08 -95.11
CA SER A 56 66.12 17.83 -95.37
C SER A 56 65.63 17.19 -94.07
N ASP A 57 66.47 17.18 -93.02
CA ASP A 57 66.10 16.67 -91.70
C ASP A 57 64.99 17.52 -91.06
N LEU A 58 65.05 18.86 -91.16
CA LEU A 58 63.97 19.75 -90.70
C LEU A 58 62.67 19.52 -91.48
N ALA A 59 62.76 19.28 -92.79
CA ALA A 59 61.59 18.94 -93.61
C ALA A 59 60.98 17.59 -93.22
N ARG A 60 61.80 16.59 -92.86
CA ARG A 60 61.33 15.28 -92.40
C ARG A 60 60.64 15.33 -91.04
N ILE A 61 61.12 16.14 -90.11
CA ILE A 61 60.42 16.37 -88.83
C ILE A 61 59.05 17.00 -89.07
N GLY A 62 58.95 17.87 -90.08
CA GLY A 62 57.69 18.46 -90.50
C GLY A 62 57.18 19.45 -89.46
N TYR A 63 56.11 19.08 -88.75
CA TYR A 63 55.46 19.94 -87.76
C TYR A 63 55.86 19.57 -86.33
N VAL A 64 56.26 20.57 -85.55
CA VAL A 64 56.41 20.47 -84.10
C VAL A 64 55.25 21.13 -83.39
N LEU A 65 54.86 20.59 -82.23
CA LEU A 65 53.85 21.19 -81.38
C LEU A 65 54.42 22.46 -80.73
N THR A 66 53.71 23.58 -80.84
CA THR A 66 54.10 24.86 -80.23
C THR A 66 53.15 25.29 -79.13
N SER A 67 51.89 24.84 -79.15
CA SER A 67 50.94 25.07 -78.06
C SER A 67 49.90 23.96 -77.95
N LEU A 68 49.41 23.75 -76.74
CA LEU A 68 48.27 22.89 -76.43
C LEU A 68 47.32 23.71 -75.56
N THR A 69 46.13 23.98 -76.08
CA THR A 69 45.13 24.81 -75.38
C THR A 69 43.77 24.15 -75.43
N ILE A 70 42.92 24.48 -74.46
CA ILE A 70 41.52 24.02 -74.48
C ILE A 70 40.85 24.62 -75.71
N GLY A 71 40.19 23.76 -76.47
CA GLY A 71 39.44 24.09 -77.67
C GLY A 71 38.06 24.64 -77.36
N SER A 72 37.11 24.42 -78.26
CA SER A 72 35.73 24.88 -78.07
C SER A 72 35.04 24.19 -76.90
N ASP A 73 34.17 24.92 -76.21
CA ASP A 73 33.32 24.40 -75.15
C ASP A 73 32.27 23.41 -75.69
N ASP A 74 32.23 22.21 -75.12
CA ASP A 74 31.18 21.21 -75.33
C ASP A 74 30.71 20.66 -73.98
N ARG A 75 29.42 20.32 -73.89
CA ARG A 75 28.79 19.81 -72.66
C ARG A 75 29.22 18.38 -72.32
N ASN A 76 29.65 17.62 -73.32
CA ASN A 76 29.97 16.21 -73.16
C ASN A 76 31.47 15.96 -73.25
N ASN A 77 32.19 16.64 -74.14
CA ASN A 77 33.58 16.32 -74.42
C ASN A 77 34.50 17.53 -74.20
N VAL A 78 35.78 17.26 -73.97
CA VAL A 78 36.82 18.28 -73.94
C VAL A 78 37.63 18.20 -75.22
N TYR A 79 37.64 19.30 -75.97
CA TYR A 79 38.45 19.46 -77.16
C TYR A 79 39.75 20.17 -76.82
N PHE A 80 40.83 19.83 -77.53
CA PHE A 80 42.08 20.58 -77.49
C PHE A 80 42.46 21.06 -78.89
N THR A 81 42.91 22.31 -78.94
CA THR A 81 43.47 22.95 -80.12
C THR A 81 44.99 22.94 -80.03
N LEU A 82 45.63 22.48 -81.11
CA LEU A 82 47.09 22.38 -81.21
C LEU A 82 47.64 23.52 -82.07
N GLY A 83 48.58 24.28 -81.52
CA GLY A 83 49.49 25.09 -82.32
C GLY A 83 50.61 24.20 -82.83
N LYS A 84 50.93 24.31 -84.13
CA LYS A 84 52.05 23.58 -84.72
C LYS A 84 52.86 24.47 -85.66
N ALA A 85 54.17 24.31 -85.68
CA ALA A 85 55.07 25.04 -86.56
C ALA A 85 55.81 24.09 -87.48
N ASN A 86 55.87 24.41 -88.77
CA ASN A 86 56.70 23.67 -89.71
C ASN A 86 58.15 24.14 -89.60
N LEU A 87 59.07 23.24 -89.26
CA LEU A 87 60.47 23.58 -89.06
C LEU A 87 61.21 23.94 -90.36
N SER A 88 60.74 23.48 -91.51
CA SER A 88 61.38 23.75 -92.81
C SER A 88 60.91 25.03 -93.49
N THR A 89 59.68 25.47 -93.22
CA THR A 89 59.08 26.67 -93.84
C THR A 89 58.85 27.81 -92.86
N GLY A 90 58.95 27.57 -91.55
CA GLY A 90 58.64 28.55 -90.51
C GLY A 90 57.15 28.89 -90.38
N ILE A 91 56.27 28.18 -91.10
CA ILE A 91 54.82 28.45 -91.10
C ILE A 91 54.19 27.90 -89.81
N ASN A 92 53.48 28.78 -89.09
CA ASN A 92 52.65 28.41 -87.96
C ASN A 92 51.23 28.07 -88.42
N GLN A 93 50.67 27.00 -87.87
CA GLN A 93 49.31 26.55 -88.12
C GLN A 93 48.60 26.23 -86.81
N ILE A 94 47.29 26.40 -86.83
CA ILE A 94 46.42 26.02 -85.72
C ILE A 94 45.53 24.88 -86.20
N ALA A 95 45.60 23.75 -85.50
CA ALA A 95 44.68 22.63 -85.69
C ALA A 95 43.60 22.70 -84.62
N ASN A 96 42.49 23.35 -84.97
CA ASN A 96 41.35 23.54 -84.06
C ASN A 96 40.71 22.19 -83.69
N ASN A 97 40.47 21.97 -82.40
CA ASN A 97 39.73 20.81 -81.87
C ASN A 97 40.24 19.45 -82.36
N SER A 98 41.56 19.33 -82.61
CA SER A 98 42.16 18.14 -83.22
C SER A 98 42.29 16.95 -82.27
N ILE A 99 42.26 17.18 -80.95
CA ILE A 99 42.25 16.12 -79.94
C ILE A 99 40.93 16.19 -79.16
N LEU A 100 40.33 15.03 -78.92
CA LEU A 100 39.05 14.86 -78.22
C LEU A 100 39.20 13.92 -77.04
N ILE A 101 38.83 14.37 -75.84
CA ILE A 101 38.57 13.49 -74.70
C ILE A 101 37.06 13.37 -74.52
N ARG A 102 36.54 12.14 -74.65
CA ARG A 102 35.10 11.86 -74.59
C ARG A 102 34.55 11.92 -73.17
N GLN A 103 33.24 12.15 -73.03
CA GLN A 103 32.55 12.07 -71.74
C GLN A 103 32.78 10.74 -71.02
N ALA A 104 32.84 10.80 -69.69
CA ALA A 104 32.78 9.61 -68.84
C ALA A 104 31.37 8.99 -68.92
N THR A 105 31.32 7.70 -69.19
CA THR A 105 30.09 6.89 -69.11
C THR A 105 30.31 5.75 -68.11
N THR A 106 29.26 4.98 -67.83
CA THR A 106 29.34 3.76 -67.01
C THR A 106 30.23 2.68 -67.63
N GLU A 107 30.51 2.77 -68.93
CA GLU A 107 31.23 1.76 -69.71
C GLU A 107 32.64 2.20 -70.13
N ARG A 108 32.97 3.50 -70.00
CA ARG A 108 34.23 4.05 -70.50
C ARG A 108 34.70 5.25 -69.66
N ALA A 109 36.00 5.25 -69.35
CA ALA A 109 36.67 6.39 -68.73
C ALA A 109 36.68 7.62 -69.67
N GLY A 110 36.50 8.80 -69.08
CA GLY A 110 36.39 10.06 -69.82
C GLY A 110 36.31 11.26 -68.89
N VAL A 111 35.95 12.42 -69.44
CA VAL A 111 35.74 13.65 -68.67
C VAL A 111 34.34 13.71 -68.05
N MET A 112 34.24 14.14 -66.79
CA MET A 112 32.93 14.33 -66.15
C MET A 112 32.25 15.58 -66.71
N ARG A 113 30.96 15.46 -67.02
CA ARG A 113 30.11 16.58 -67.40
C ARG A 113 29.77 17.45 -66.20
N ALA A 114 29.44 18.71 -66.45
CA ALA A 114 28.97 19.64 -65.41
C ALA A 114 27.80 19.05 -64.59
N GLN A 115 26.86 18.35 -65.23
CA GLN A 115 25.75 17.68 -64.53
C GLN A 115 26.25 16.58 -63.58
N GLN A 116 27.20 15.73 -64.02
CA GLN A 116 27.76 14.67 -63.17
C GLN A 116 28.48 15.25 -61.95
N VAL A 117 29.15 16.40 -62.10
CA VAL A 117 29.78 17.13 -60.98
C VAL A 117 28.72 17.70 -60.03
N GLN A 118 27.63 18.26 -60.56
CA GLN A 118 26.51 18.76 -59.75
C GLN A 118 25.85 17.62 -58.96
N ASP A 119 25.59 16.48 -59.61
CA ASP A 119 25.00 15.30 -58.98
C ASP A 119 25.92 14.74 -57.88
N LEU A 120 27.23 14.71 -58.12
CA LEU A 120 28.22 14.31 -57.11
C LEU A 120 28.23 15.26 -55.90
N ASN A 121 28.17 16.57 -56.14
CA ASN A 121 28.09 17.57 -55.08
C ASN A 121 26.78 17.47 -54.29
N LYS A 122 25.66 17.20 -54.97
CA LYS A 122 24.37 16.95 -54.34
C LYS A 122 24.42 15.70 -53.46
N CYS A 123 24.96 14.59 -53.97
CA CYS A 123 25.19 13.37 -53.21
C CYS A 123 26.05 13.61 -51.97
N LYS A 124 27.13 14.39 -52.08
CA LYS A 124 27.96 14.79 -50.93
C LYS A 124 27.15 15.56 -49.87
N SER A 125 26.29 16.48 -50.29
CA SER A 125 25.43 17.25 -49.40
C SER A 125 24.38 16.38 -48.70
N GLU A 126 23.74 15.48 -49.43
CA GLU A 126 22.76 14.53 -48.90
C GLU A 126 23.41 13.55 -47.92
N LEU A 127 24.60 13.01 -48.24
CA LEU A 127 25.38 12.16 -47.34
C LEU A 127 25.74 12.90 -46.05
N SER A 128 26.17 14.16 -46.14
CA SER A 128 26.47 14.99 -44.95
C SER A 128 25.23 15.17 -44.07
N SER A 129 24.05 15.34 -44.69
CA SER A 129 22.78 15.44 -43.98
C SER A 129 22.36 14.12 -43.32
N CYS A 130 22.63 12.99 -44.00
CA CYS A 130 22.41 11.66 -43.45
C CYS A 130 23.29 11.40 -42.22
N ILE A 131 24.58 11.74 -42.28
CA ILE A 131 25.51 11.63 -41.14
C ILE A 131 25.02 12.48 -39.96
N ALA A 132 24.59 13.71 -40.21
CA ALA A 132 24.04 14.57 -39.15
C ALA A 132 22.79 13.94 -38.49
N SER A 133 21.94 13.30 -39.28
CA SER A 133 20.75 12.60 -38.77
C SER A 133 21.14 11.35 -37.97
N MET A 134 22.13 10.58 -38.42
CA MET A 134 22.67 9.44 -37.67
C MET A 134 23.25 9.86 -36.31
N ASN A 135 23.94 11.00 -36.25
CA ASN A 135 24.46 11.52 -34.98
C ASN A 135 23.33 11.85 -33.99
N LYS A 136 22.24 12.47 -34.46
CA LYS A 136 21.05 12.73 -33.62
C LYS A 136 20.42 11.42 -33.11
N VAL A 137 20.33 10.40 -33.95
CA VAL A 137 19.83 9.08 -33.54
C VAL A 137 20.75 8.45 -32.49
N GLN A 138 22.07 8.55 -32.67
CA GLN A 138 23.05 8.04 -31.72
C GLN A 138 22.91 8.73 -30.35
N GLU A 139 22.75 10.05 -30.33
CA GLU A 139 22.48 10.81 -29.10
C GLU A 139 21.18 10.38 -28.41
N ALA A 140 20.10 10.21 -29.18
CA ALA A 140 18.83 9.72 -28.65
C ALA A 140 18.97 8.32 -28.05
N LEU A 141 19.73 7.44 -28.69
CA LEU A 141 19.98 6.08 -28.21
C LEU A 141 20.77 6.06 -26.89
N VAL A 142 21.78 6.92 -26.76
CA VAL A 142 22.51 7.12 -25.49
C VAL A 142 21.59 7.62 -24.39
N ASN A 143 20.67 8.54 -24.69
CA ASN A 143 19.70 9.04 -23.72
C ASN A 143 18.72 7.92 -23.28
N PHE A 144 18.26 7.08 -24.20
CA PHE A 144 17.44 5.91 -23.85
C PHE A 144 18.19 4.88 -23.01
N GLN A 145 19.48 4.67 -23.25
CA GLN A 145 20.31 3.80 -22.40
C GLN A 145 20.39 4.34 -20.96
N LYS A 146 20.63 5.64 -20.78
CA LYS A 146 20.64 6.28 -19.46
C LYS A 146 19.29 6.16 -18.75
N ALA A 147 18.18 6.39 -19.47
CA ALA A 147 16.84 6.23 -18.93
C ALA A 147 16.58 4.79 -18.47
N THR A 148 16.94 3.81 -19.30
CA THR A 148 16.79 2.37 -18.98
C THR A 148 17.59 1.97 -17.74
N GLN A 149 18.83 2.45 -17.61
CA GLN A 149 19.65 2.22 -16.41
C GLN A 149 19.01 2.79 -15.15
N SER A 150 18.50 4.03 -15.22
CA SER A 150 17.82 4.67 -14.10
C SER A 150 16.55 3.91 -13.67
N LEU A 151 15.80 3.39 -14.64
CA LEU A 151 14.60 2.61 -14.39
C LEU A 151 14.94 1.26 -13.73
N SER A 152 15.99 0.59 -14.20
CA SER A 152 16.50 -0.65 -13.60
C SER A 152 16.86 -0.47 -12.13
N LEU A 153 17.55 0.62 -11.78
CA LEU A 153 17.87 0.95 -10.39
C LEU A 153 16.62 1.17 -9.53
N ARG A 154 15.60 1.88 -10.07
CA ARG A 154 14.33 2.09 -9.35
C ARG A 154 13.59 0.77 -9.13
N ILE A 155 13.54 -0.11 -10.13
CA ILE A 155 12.92 -1.43 -10.01
C ILE A 155 13.61 -2.24 -8.91
N SER A 156 14.96 -2.24 -8.87
CA SER A 156 15.71 -2.94 -7.83
C SER A 156 15.39 -2.42 -6.42
N LYS A 157 15.31 -1.09 -6.22
CA LYS A 157 14.91 -0.49 -4.94
C LYS A 157 13.50 -0.91 -4.53
N ASN A 158 12.54 -0.80 -5.45
CA ASN A 158 11.15 -1.17 -5.18
C ASN A 158 11.03 -2.65 -4.83
N ASN A 159 11.80 -3.54 -5.45
CA ASN A 159 11.80 -4.97 -5.11
C ASN A 159 12.26 -5.22 -3.67
N ILE A 160 13.27 -4.48 -3.19
CA ILE A 160 13.73 -4.56 -1.80
C ILE A 160 12.63 -4.08 -0.84
N GLU A 161 11.99 -2.95 -1.14
CA GLU A 161 10.88 -2.42 -0.33
C GLU A 161 9.69 -3.39 -0.28
N ILE A 162 9.35 -4.01 -1.41
CA ILE A 162 8.31 -5.06 -1.47
C ILE A 162 8.68 -6.24 -0.58
N GLY A 163 9.95 -6.67 -0.59
CA GLY A 163 10.46 -7.72 0.31
C GLY A 163 10.26 -7.36 1.79
N ASN A 164 10.71 -6.18 2.20
CA ASN A 164 10.56 -5.69 3.59
C ASN A 164 9.08 -5.60 4.01
N ASN A 165 8.21 -5.15 3.11
CA ASN A 165 6.78 -5.09 3.36
C ASN A 165 6.16 -6.48 3.49
N ALA A 166 6.58 -7.45 2.68
CA ALA A 166 6.13 -8.83 2.78
C ALA A 166 6.51 -9.45 4.14
N GLU A 167 7.74 -9.22 4.61
CA GLU A 167 8.19 -9.65 5.96
C GLU A 167 7.34 -9.01 7.06
N SER A 168 7.09 -7.70 6.98
CA SER A 168 6.25 -6.98 7.95
C SER A 168 4.82 -7.52 8.00
N ILE A 169 4.24 -7.86 6.84
CA ILE A 169 2.92 -8.48 6.75
C ILE A 169 2.92 -9.87 7.40
N GLN A 170 3.97 -10.67 7.25
CA GLN A 170 4.07 -11.97 7.91
C GLN A 170 4.10 -11.86 9.44
N VAL A 171 4.80 -10.85 9.98
CA VAL A 171 4.80 -10.56 11.42
C VAL A 171 3.38 -10.22 11.89
N LEU A 172 2.70 -9.28 11.21
CA LEU A 172 1.33 -8.89 11.54
C LEU A 172 0.35 -10.07 11.47
N GLN A 173 0.50 -10.96 10.49
CA GLN A 173 -0.31 -12.18 10.40
C GLN A 173 -0.10 -13.11 11.59
N SER A 174 1.13 -13.20 12.09
CA SER A 174 1.46 -14.02 13.26
C SER A 174 0.87 -13.42 14.54
N ASP A 175 0.97 -12.10 14.70
CA ASP A 175 0.38 -11.38 15.83
C ASP A 175 -1.15 -11.50 15.84
N LEU A 176 -1.81 -11.37 14.69
CA LEU A 176 -3.26 -11.54 14.56
C LEU A 176 -3.71 -12.96 14.94
N LYS A 177 -2.95 -14.00 14.57
CA LYS A 177 -3.23 -15.38 15.00
C LYS A 177 -3.09 -15.52 16.51
N SER A 178 -2.05 -14.93 17.11
CA SER A 178 -1.86 -14.92 18.57
C SER A 178 -3.02 -14.23 19.27
N LEU A 179 -3.41 -13.03 18.83
CA LEU A 179 -4.54 -12.30 19.39
C LEU A 179 -5.85 -13.07 19.26
N ALA A 180 -6.12 -13.70 18.12
CA ALA A 180 -7.31 -14.52 17.92
C ALA A 180 -7.37 -15.69 18.92
N SER A 181 -6.23 -16.31 19.24
CA SER A 181 -6.15 -17.37 20.24
C SER A 181 -6.43 -16.86 21.66
N GLN A 182 -5.91 -15.68 22.01
CA GLN A 182 -6.17 -15.03 23.31
C GLN A 182 -7.65 -14.68 23.46
N ILE A 183 -8.28 -14.12 22.43
CA ILE A 183 -9.70 -13.79 22.42
C ILE A 183 -10.54 -15.07 22.64
N LYS A 184 -10.19 -16.18 21.98
CA LYS A 184 -10.89 -17.46 22.16
C LYS A 184 -10.75 -17.99 23.59
N SER A 185 -9.59 -17.84 24.22
CA SER A 185 -9.39 -18.16 25.63
C SER A 185 -10.31 -17.32 26.52
N LEU A 186 -10.30 -16.00 26.35
CA LEU A 186 -11.13 -15.08 27.13
C LEU A 186 -12.63 -15.37 26.97
N GLN A 187 -13.08 -15.68 25.75
CA GLN A 187 -14.47 -16.11 25.50
C GLN A 187 -14.84 -17.36 26.31
N THR A 188 -13.93 -18.34 26.36
CA THR A 188 -14.12 -19.58 27.13
C THR A 188 -14.24 -19.26 28.63
N ASP A 189 -13.40 -18.37 29.15
CA ASP A 189 -13.45 -17.96 30.55
C ASP A 189 -14.73 -17.18 30.89
N ILE A 190 -15.17 -16.26 30.03
CA ILE A 190 -16.45 -15.55 30.18
C ILE A 190 -17.62 -16.53 30.25
N GLN A 191 -17.65 -17.56 29.38
CA GLN A 191 -18.70 -18.57 29.42
C GLN A 191 -18.70 -19.35 30.76
N LYS A 192 -17.53 -19.71 31.29
CA LYS A 192 -17.41 -20.34 32.62
C LYS A 192 -17.96 -19.43 33.73
N PHE A 193 -17.65 -18.14 33.71
CA PHE A 193 -18.19 -17.19 34.70
C PHE A 193 -19.71 -17.02 34.60
N ALA A 194 -20.26 -17.03 33.39
CA ALA A 194 -21.70 -16.92 33.18
C ALA A 194 -22.47 -18.11 33.78
N THR A 195 -21.95 -19.33 33.66
CA THR A 195 -22.59 -20.53 34.23
C THR A 195 -22.51 -20.56 35.75
N MET A 196 -21.43 -20.04 36.37
CA MET A 196 -21.31 -19.94 37.82
C MET A 196 -22.36 -19.01 38.46
N LYS A 197 -22.80 -17.95 37.76
CA LYS A 197 -23.70 -16.92 38.32
C LYS A 197 -25.17 -17.38 38.46
N GLN A 198 -25.58 -18.50 37.86
CA GLN A 198 -26.95 -19.02 37.96
C GLN A 198 -27.18 -19.92 39.20
N ALA A 199 -26.14 -20.29 39.96
CA ALA A 199 -26.24 -21.25 41.06
C ALA A 199 -26.31 -20.64 42.48
N THR A 200 -26.33 -19.31 42.63
CA THR A 200 -26.30 -18.66 43.96
C THR A 200 -27.66 -18.08 44.35
N GLN A 201 -28.29 -18.65 45.38
CA GLN A 201 -29.46 -18.07 46.06
C GLN A 201 -29.06 -16.69 46.61
N MET A 202 -29.86 -15.66 46.34
CA MET A 202 -29.54 -14.29 46.78
C MET A 202 -29.63 -14.20 48.30
N HIS A 203 -28.58 -13.72 48.97
CA HIS A 203 -28.56 -13.62 50.43
C HIS A 203 -29.11 -12.27 50.90
N ILE A 204 -30.06 -12.29 51.84
CA ILE A 204 -30.74 -11.16 52.44
C ILE A 204 -30.73 -11.29 53.97
N GLU A 205 -30.74 -10.16 54.66
CA GLU A 205 -30.80 -10.06 56.13
C GLU A 205 -31.74 -8.92 56.55
N CYS A 206 -32.39 -9.09 57.69
CA CYS A 206 -33.20 -8.04 58.31
C CYS A 206 -32.30 -7.15 59.17
N ILE A 207 -32.48 -5.84 59.07
CA ILE A 207 -31.78 -4.83 59.87
C ILE A 207 -32.87 -4.05 60.62
N ILE A 208 -32.62 -3.72 61.89
CA ILE A 208 -33.53 -2.90 62.69
C ILE A 208 -32.90 -1.53 62.85
N THR A 209 -33.52 -0.50 62.28
CA THR A 209 -33.04 0.90 62.32
C THR A 209 -34.15 1.77 62.89
N ASP A 210 -33.87 2.53 63.96
CA ASP A 210 -34.81 3.47 64.57
C ASP A 210 -36.22 2.90 64.85
N SER A 211 -36.28 1.66 65.35
CA SER A 211 -37.51 0.90 65.63
C SER A 211 -38.33 0.48 64.41
N THR A 212 -37.75 0.55 63.21
CA THR A 212 -38.31 0.05 61.95
C THR A 212 -37.51 -1.15 61.42
N LEU A 213 -38.13 -1.96 60.57
CA LEU A 213 -37.52 -3.13 59.94
C LEU A 213 -37.10 -2.77 58.51
N VAL A 214 -35.85 -3.01 58.16
CA VAL A 214 -35.26 -2.73 56.83
C VAL A 214 -34.63 -4.01 56.29
N ILE A 215 -34.75 -4.27 54.99
CA ILE A 215 -33.99 -5.33 54.33
C ILE A 215 -33.20 -4.68 53.20
N GLN A 216 -31.88 -4.72 53.28
CA GLN A 216 -31.01 -4.09 52.27
C GLN A 216 -31.34 -4.60 50.86
N ASP A 217 -31.41 -3.69 49.90
CA ASP A 217 -31.76 -3.96 48.49
C ASP A 217 -33.18 -4.53 48.28
N ALA A 218 -34.06 -4.53 49.29
CA ALA A 218 -35.42 -5.02 49.17
C ALA A 218 -36.19 -4.36 48.02
N TYR A 219 -36.08 -3.03 47.88
CA TYR A 219 -36.75 -2.28 46.84
C TYR A 219 -36.21 -2.63 45.45
N ARG A 220 -34.92 -2.97 45.34
CA ARG A 220 -34.31 -3.48 44.10
C ARG A 220 -34.89 -4.85 43.71
N TYR A 221 -35.14 -5.73 44.68
CA TYR A 221 -35.78 -7.02 44.41
C TYR A 221 -37.22 -6.86 43.91
N ILE A 222 -37.98 -5.91 44.47
CA ILE A 222 -39.31 -5.56 43.94
C ILE A 222 -39.22 -5.11 42.48
N ARG A 223 -38.26 -4.23 42.13
CA ARG A 223 -38.05 -3.78 40.74
C ARG A 223 -37.64 -4.90 39.79
N GLN A 224 -36.98 -5.95 40.28
CA GLN A 224 -36.66 -7.16 39.52
C GLN A 224 -37.87 -8.10 39.33
N GLY A 225 -39.05 -7.71 39.81
CA GLY A 225 -40.28 -8.48 39.73
C GLY A 225 -40.40 -9.58 40.80
N LEU A 226 -39.59 -9.51 41.87
CA LEU A 226 -39.73 -10.40 43.01
C LEU A 226 -40.80 -9.88 43.97
N THR A 227 -41.50 -10.81 44.60
CA THR A 227 -42.63 -10.54 45.49
C THR A 227 -42.25 -10.90 46.93
N PRO A 228 -42.50 -10.03 47.92
CA PRO A 228 -42.21 -10.32 49.33
C PRO A 228 -43.29 -11.22 49.95
N VAL A 229 -42.87 -12.08 50.88
CA VAL A 229 -43.76 -12.97 51.64
C VAL A 229 -43.30 -13.05 53.10
N ILE A 230 -44.26 -13.06 54.03
CA ILE A 230 -43.97 -13.17 55.46
C ILE A 230 -44.20 -14.61 55.94
N PHE A 231 -43.23 -15.12 56.69
CA PHE A 231 -43.31 -16.37 57.42
C PHE A 231 -43.38 -16.12 58.91
N ARG A 232 -44.07 -17.03 59.61
CA ARG A 232 -44.07 -17.10 61.07
C ARG A 232 -43.56 -18.45 61.52
N HIS A 233 -42.75 -18.47 62.57
CA HIS A 233 -42.22 -19.71 63.12
C HIS A 233 -43.23 -20.38 64.06
N SER A 234 -44.16 -21.15 63.51
CA SER A 234 -45.27 -21.75 64.24
C SER A 234 -45.29 -23.28 64.15
N VAL A 235 -46.08 -23.91 65.02
CA VAL A 235 -46.40 -25.34 64.89
C VAL A 235 -47.66 -25.47 64.03
N ARG A 236 -47.54 -26.20 62.92
CA ARG A 236 -48.66 -26.46 62.01
C ARG A 236 -48.88 -27.96 61.86
N THR A 237 -50.15 -28.34 61.76
CA THR A 237 -50.61 -29.67 61.39
C THR A 237 -51.20 -29.53 59.99
N SER A 238 -50.58 -30.14 59.00
CA SER A 238 -51.16 -30.23 57.66
C SER A 238 -52.25 -31.30 57.65
N ARG A 239 -53.25 -31.14 56.78
CA ARG A 239 -54.25 -32.18 56.52
C ARG A 239 -53.85 -32.88 55.22
N LYS A 240 -54.06 -34.19 55.12
CA LYS A 240 -54.07 -34.86 53.83
C LYS A 240 -55.22 -34.28 52.97
N GLN A 241 -55.15 -34.47 51.65
CA GLN A 241 -56.31 -34.24 50.79
C GLN A 241 -57.47 -35.14 51.24
N GLU A 242 -58.71 -34.75 50.89
CA GLU A 242 -59.86 -35.60 51.17
C GLU A 242 -59.70 -36.93 50.45
N ASP A 243 -59.79 -38.02 51.20
CA ASP A 243 -59.91 -39.35 50.61
C ASP A 243 -61.34 -39.52 50.04
N GLU A 244 -61.58 -40.58 49.25
CA GLU A 244 -62.85 -40.81 48.51
C GLU A 244 -64.11 -40.81 49.39
N ASN A 245 -63.97 -40.97 50.71
CA ASN A 245 -65.06 -40.95 51.69
C ASN A 245 -65.23 -39.60 52.42
N GLY A 246 -64.54 -38.54 52.00
CA GLY A 246 -64.67 -37.18 52.56
C GLY A 246 -64.00 -36.96 53.92
N VAL A 247 -63.27 -37.94 54.45
CA VAL A 247 -62.55 -37.83 55.73
C VAL A 247 -61.15 -37.24 55.50
N ARG A 248 -60.78 -36.21 56.27
CA ARG A 248 -59.44 -35.59 56.20
C ARG A 248 -58.58 -36.03 57.39
N GLU A 249 -57.54 -36.82 57.12
CA GLU A 249 -56.57 -37.21 58.15
C GLU A 249 -55.54 -36.10 58.45
N TYR A 250 -55.14 -35.95 59.70
CA TYR A 250 -54.11 -34.99 60.11
C TYR A 250 -52.71 -35.60 60.03
N LEU A 251 -51.78 -34.91 59.37
CA LEU A 251 -50.36 -35.27 59.35
C LEU A 251 -49.69 -34.90 60.70
N PRO A 252 -48.53 -35.51 61.02
CA PRO A 252 -47.78 -35.17 62.24
C PRO A 252 -47.51 -33.67 62.39
N ARG A 253 -47.56 -33.18 63.62
CA ARG A 253 -47.27 -31.77 63.94
C ARG A 253 -45.82 -31.44 63.60
N ARG A 254 -45.59 -30.43 62.75
CA ARG A 254 -44.25 -29.94 62.40
C ARG A 254 -44.07 -28.51 62.89
N ARG A 255 -42.91 -28.21 63.46
CA ARG A 255 -42.48 -26.85 63.83
C ARG A 255 -41.55 -26.33 62.74
N GLY A 256 -41.79 -25.11 62.28
CA GLY A 256 -40.93 -24.48 61.27
C GLY A 256 -41.51 -23.19 60.71
N TRP A 257 -40.88 -22.68 59.67
CA TRP A 257 -41.33 -21.51 58.93
C TRP A 257 -42.61 -21.84 58.15
N ASN A 258 -43.70 -21.18 58.50
CA ASN A 258 -44.97 -21.33 57.83
C ASN A 258 -45.36 -20.00 57.20
N ARG A 259 -45.82 -20.02 55.94
CA ARG A 259 -46.37 -18.83 55.29
C ARG A 259 -47.45 -18.24 56.18
N PHE A 260 -47.27 -16.98 56.56
CA PHE A 260 -48.20 -16.25 57.41
C PHE A 260 -49.12 -15.41 56.55
N TYR A 261 -48.54 -14.52 55.74
CA TYR A 261 -49.26 -13.64 54.84
C TYR A 261 -48.54 -13.54 53.49
N ASP A 262 -49.30 -13.21 52.45
CA ASP A 262 -48.83 -12.96 51.09
C ASP A 262 -48.37 -11.51 50.92
N ASP A 263 -48.14 -11.13 49.67
CA ASP A 263 -47.66 -9.82 49.25
C ASP A 263 -48.65 -8.69 49.49
N ARG A 264 -49.90 -9.00 49.85
CA ARG A 264 -50.88 -7.97 50.21
C ARG A 264 -50.65 -7.44 51.62
N LYS A 265 -49.97 -8.21 52.48
CA LYS A 265 -49.72 -7.82 53.88
C LYS A 265 -48.42 -7.06 54.06
N ILE A 266 -47.48 -7.19 53.15
CA ILE A 266 -46.14 -6.60 53.24
C ILE A 266 -45.92 -5.64 52.07
N SER A 267 -45.38 -4.46 52.37
CA SER A 267 -44.92 -3.52 51.36
C SER A 267 -43.50 -3.10 51.67
N VAL A 268 -42.73 -2.79 50.62
CA VAL A 268 -41.38 -2.27 50.71
C VAL A 268 -41.39 -0.84 50.20
N ASN A 269 -41.01 0.11 51.06
CA ASN A 269 -40.93 1.52 50.70
C ASN A 269 -39.66 1.81 49.88
N ASN A 270 -39.56 2.98 49.26
CA ASN A 270 -38.42 3.36 48.41
C ASN A 270 -37.05 3.37 49.13
N GLY A 271 -37.04 3.36 50.47
CA GLY A 271 -35.84 3.30 51.32
C GLY A 271 -35.60 1.93 51.96
N ASP A 272 -36.05 0.84 51.33
CA ASP A 272 -35.90 -0.55 51.82
C ASP A 272 -36.62 -0.89 53.15
N GLU A 273 -37.34 0.08 53.72
CA GLU A 273 -38.18 -0.11 54.90
C GLU A 273 -39.38 -1.01 54.61
N ILE A 274 -39.61 -1.95 55.52
CA ILE A 274 -40.71 -2.90 55.49
C ILE A 274 -41.88 -2.33 56.27
N SER A 275 -43.04 -2.28 55.61
CA SER A 275 -44.31 -1.90 56.23
C SER A 275 -45.32 -3.04 56.14
N PHE A 276 -46.15 -3.16 57.18
CA PHE A 276 -47.17 -4.19 57.30
C PHE A 276 -48.56 -3.59 57.25
N ARG A 277 -49.46 -4.21 56.49
CA ARG A 277 -50.86 -3.80 56.35
C ARG A 277 -51.67 -4.17 57.58
N LEU A 278 -52.46 -3.24 58.12
CA LEU A 278 -53.40 -3.52 59.20
C LEU A 278 -54.71 -4.11 58.66
N ASP A 279 -55.02 -5.35 59.06
CA ASP A 279 -56.24 -6.05 58.65
C ASP A 279 -57.13 -6.37 59.85
N LYS A 280 -57.29 -5.39 60.75
CA LYS A 280 -58.18 -5.51 61.89
C LYS A 280 -59.59 -5.04 61.50
N GLU A 281 -60.58 -5.89 61.75
CA GLU A 281 -61.97 -5.59 61.45
C GLU A 281 -62.51 -4.55 62.45
N GLY A 282 -63.19 -3.51 61.94
CA GLY A 282 -63.68 -2.38 62.75
C GLY A 282 -62.67 -1.27 63.05
N ASP A 283 -61.41 -1.39 62.60
CA ASP A 283 -60.40 -0.33 62.76
C ASP A 283 -60.51 0.73 61.64
N GLN A 284 -60.47 2.03 61.99
CA GLN A 284 -60.50 3.14 61.04
C GLN A 284 -59.30 3.14 60.08
N ASN A 285 -58.19 2.51 60.47
CA ASN A 285 -56.98 2.41 59.68
C ASN A 285 -56.81 1.08 58.93
N ARG A 286 -57.88 0.27 58.86
CA ARG A 286 -57.89 -0.98 58.10
C ARG A 286 -57.45 -0.73 56.65
N GLY A 287 -56.52 -1.56 56.18
CA GLY A 287 -55.96 -1.50 54.83
C GLY A 287 -54.75 -0.58 54.65
N LYS A 288 -54.39 0.22 55.65
CA LYS A 288 -53.17 1.05 55.63
C LYS A 288 -51.93 0.27 56.08
N TYR A 289 -50.77 0.71 55.64
CA TYR A 289 -49.47 0.12 55.98
C TYR A 289 -48.79 0.90 57.11
N PHE A 290 -48.16 0.17 58.02
CA PHE A 290 -47.45 0.71 59.17
C PHE A 290 -46.09 0.03 59.33
N THR A 291 -45.09 0.77 59.76
CA THR A 291 -43.75 0.25 60.06
C THR A 291 -43.65 -0.39 61.44
N LYS A 292 -44.73 -0.40 62.23
CA LYS A 292 -44.75 -0.91 63.60
C LYS A 292 -45.08 -2.41 63.65
N PRO A 293 -44.51 -3.16 64.61
CA PRO A 293 -44.66 -4.61 64.68
C PRO A 293 -46.00 -5.10 65.27
N ASP A 294 -46.73 -4.22 65.96
CA ASP A 294 -48.06 -4.53 66.55
C ASP A 294 -49.05 -5.02 65.50
N VAL A 295 -48.94 -4.52 64.26
CA VAL A 295 -49.77 -4.87 63.11
C VAL A 295 -49.67 -6.34 62.68
N LEU A 296 -48.63 -7.05 63.11
CA LEU A 296 -48.45 -8.48 62.85
C LEU A 296 -49.28 -9.37 63.79
N PHE A 297 -49.85 -8.80 64.85
CA PHE A 297 -50.63 -9.51 65.84
C PHE A 297 -52.12 -9.19 65.71
N GLY A 298 -52.95 -10.17 66.07
CA GLY A 298 -54.37 -9.93 66.27
C GLY A 298 -54.65 -9.34 67.65
N ASP A 299 -55.93 -9.20 67.98
CA ASP A 299 -56.35 -8.65 69.26
C ASP A 299 -55.83 -9.45 70.45
N CYS A 300 -55.29 -8.72 71.42
CA CYS A 300 -54.90 -9.28 72.70
C CYS A 300 -56.15 -9.44 73.58
N ARG A 301 -56.31 -10.61 74.20
CA ARG A 301 -57.42 -10.90 75.11
C ARG A 301 -56.97 -10.74 76.56
N ALA A 302 -57.60 -9.82 77.27
CA ALA A 302 -57.50 -9.76 78.72
C ALA A 302 -58.29 -10.90 79.36
N VAL A 303 -57.69 -11.55 80.34
CA VAL A 303 -58.35 -12.54 81.20
C VAL A 303 -58.39 -11.94 82.60
N ILE A 304 -59.60 -11.76 83.12
CA ILE A 304 -59.84 -11.29 84.49
C ILE A 304 -60.04 -12.54 85.34
N ASP A 305 -59.37 -12.61 86.48
CA ASP A 305 -59.60 -13.69 87.43
C ASP A 305 -60.99 -13.53 88.07
N PRO A 306 -61.89 -14.52 87.93
CA PRO A 306 -63.26 -14.43 88.43
C PRO A 306 -63.35 -14.22 89.95
N ASN A 307 -62.36 -14.68 90.72
CA ASN A 307 -62.37 -14.60 92.19
C ASN A 307 -61.86 -13.24 92.71
N THR A 308 -60.84 -12.67 92.06
CA THR A 308 -60.19 -11.43 92.52
C THR A 308 -60.60 -10.18 91.74
N GLN A 309 -61.36 -10.34 90.64
CA GLN A 309 -61.77 -9.28 89.71
C GLN A 309 -60.60 -8.43 89.18
N ARG A 310 -59.37 -8.95 89.27
CA ARG A 310 -58.15 -8.30 88.79
C ARG A 310 -57.66 -8.96 87.51
N LEU A 311 -57.04 -8.17 86.64
CA LEU A 311 -56.41 -8.63 85.40
C LEU A 311 -55.33 -9.68 85.69
N SER A 312 -55.58 -10.95 85.39
CA SER A 312 -54.64 -12.04 85.67
C SER A 312 -53.68 -12.29 84.53
N GLU A 313 -54.17 -12.20 83.28
CA GLU A 313 -53.36 -12.46 82.10
C GLU A 313 -53.75 -11.55 80.94
N VAL A 314 -52.77 -11.21 80.11
CA VAL A 314 -53.00 -10.61 78.80
C VAL A 314 -52.45 -11.59 77.78
N ARG A 315 -53.32 -12.17 76.96
CA ARG A 315 -52.94 -13.20 76.00
C ARG A 315 -52.90 -12.66 74.58
N VAL A 316 -51.78 -12.91 73.89
CA VAL A 316 -51.64 -12.67 72.45
C VAL A 316 -51.69 -14.00 71.69
N TYR A 317 -52.36 -14.00 70.53
CA TYR A 317 -52.45 -15.16 69.67
C TYR A 317 -51.27 -15.23 68.70
N PHE A 318 -50.64 -16.39 68.61
CA PHE A 318 -49.58 -16.67 67.63
C PHE A 318 -49.76 -18.06 67.05
N GLY A 319 -50.30 -18.12 65.82
CA GLY A 319 -50.74 -19.37 65.21
C GLY A 319 -51.98 -19.92 65.91
N LYS A 320 -51.96 -21.20 66.31
CA LYS A 320 -53.05 -21.86 67.06
C LYS A 320 -52.89 -21.78 68.58
N ARG A 321 -51.87 -21.07 69.09
CA ARG A 321 -51.58 -20.95 70.53
C ARG A 321 -51.81 -19.52 71.00
N SER A 322 -52.18 -19.37 72.26
CA SER A 322 -52.20 -18.10 72.96
C SER A 322 -51.10 -18.07 74.02
N TYR A 323 -50.48 -16.91 74.20
CA TYR A 323 -49.34 -16.72 75.09
C TYR A 323 -49.63 -15.57 76.04
N ASN A 324 -49.45 -15.80 77.34
CA ASN A 324 -49.51 -14.72 78.33
C ASN A 324 -48.26 -13.82 78.20
N ILE A 325 -48.50 -12.53 78.05
CA ILE A 325 -47.51 -11.45 77.90
C ILE A 325 -47.55 -10.43 79.04
N LEU A 326 -48.42 -10.61 80.06
CA LEU A 326 -48.49 -9.70 81.20
C LEU A 326 -47.21 -9.81 82.04
N GLY A 327 -46.44 -8.73 82.11
CA GLY A 327 -45.15 -8.64 82.81
C GLY A 327 -44.03 -9.51 82.22
N ILE A 328 -44.25 -10.19 81.09
CA ILE A 328 -43.34 -11.18 80.50
C ILE A 328 -43.01 -10.80 79.06
N ASN A 329 -41.71 -10.67 78.75
CA ASN A 329 -41.22 -10.51 77.38
C ASN A 329 -41.36 -11.83 76.60
N ARG A 330 -42.34 -11.91 75.69
CA ARG A 330 -42.47 -13.04 74.78
C ARG A 330 -41.88 -12.70 73.41
N HIS A 331 -41.07 -13.62 72.89
CA HIS A 331 -40.34 -13.44 71.64
C HIS A 331 -41.02 -14.26 70.54
N PHE A 332 -41.49 -13.58 69.50
CA PHE A 332 -42.14 -14.19 68.35
C PHE A 332 -41.24 -14.07 67.12
N ARG A 333 -40.95 -15.20 66.47
CA ARG A 333 -40.05 -15.27 65.32
C ARG A 333 -40.82 -15.17 64.01
N PHE A 334 -40.39 -14.25 63.16
CA PHE A 334 -40.87 -14.02 61.81
C PHE A 334 -39.70 -14.11 60.83
N ALA A 335 -40.00 -14.29 59.55
CA ALA A 335 -39.01 -14.17 58.50
C ALA A 335 -39.64 -13.60 57.23
N ILE A 336 -38.85 -12.93 56.41
CA ILE A 336 -39.24 -12.43 55.10
C ILE A 336 -38.40 -13.12 54.03
N GLY A 337 -39.03 -13.46 52.92
CA GLY A 337 -38.34 -13.93 51.73
C GLY A 337 -38.92 -13.28 50.47
N PHE A 338 -38.14 -13.29 49.39
CA PHE A 338 -38.59 -12.86 48.08
C PHE A 338 -38.65 -14.04 47.14
N TYR A 339 -39.76 -14.14 46.42
CA TYR A 339 -40.02 -15.21 45.48
C TYR A 339 -40.47 -14.66 44.13
N LYS A 340 -40.32 -15.45 43.08
CA LYS A 340 -40.84 -15.09 41.75
C LYS A 340 -42.21 -15.73 41.58
N LYS A 341 -43.27 -14.93 41.48
CA LYS A 341 -44.63 -15.43 41.19
C LYS A 341 -44.62 -16.13 39.83
N SER A 342 -45.00 -17.41 39.81
CA SER A 342 -45.12 -18.21 38.59
C SER A 342 -46.48 -18.04 37.91
N LYS A 343 -47.53 -17.73 38.68
CA LYS A 343 -48.91 -17.47 38.24
C LYS A 343 -49.58 -16.45 39.18
N ASP A 344 -50.51 -15.63 38.68
CA ASP A 344 -51.21 -14.61 39.47
C ASP A 344 -52.10 -15.19 40.59
N TYR A 345 -52.58 -16.42 40.42
CA TYR A 345 -53.37 -17.15 41.42
C TYR A 345 -52.88 -18.60 41.55
N GLY A 346 -52.22 -18.91 42.66
CA GLY A 346 -51.75 -20.25 43.00
C GLY A 346 -51.19 -20.33 44.43
N PRO A 347 -51.15 -21.53 45.05
CA PRO A 347 -50.53 -21.69 46.35
C PRO A 347 -49.01 -21.52 46.23
N PHE A 348 -48.44 -20.55 46.97
CA PHE A 348 -47.00 -20.34 47.11
C PHE A 348 -46.28 -21.66 47.40
N GLN A 349 -45.20 -21.92 46.67
CA GLN A 349 -44.32 -23.05 46.92
C GLN A 349 -42.95 -22.58 47.40
N PHE A 350 -42.37 -23.28 48.39
CA PHE A 350 -41.04 -22.91 48.91
C PHE A 350 -39.93 -22.93 47.84
N GLY A 351 -40.06 -23.73 46.78
CA GLY A 351 -39.11 -23.74 45.65
C GLY A 351 -39.16 -22.49 44.75
N GLU A 352 -40.16 -21.62 44.92
CA GLU A 352 -40.26 -20.35 44.19
C GLU A 352 -39.42 -19.24 44.84
N LEU A 353 -38.90 -19.46 46.06
CA LEU A 353 -37.99 -18.53 46.71
C LEU A 353 -36.74 -18.31 45.87
N ARG A 354 -36.29 -17.06 45.80
CA ARG A 354 -35.06 -16.64 45.13
C ARG A 354 -34.04 -16.07 46.11
N THR A 355 -34.49 -15.79 47.33
CA THR A 355 -33.66 -15.40 48.46
C THR A 355 -33.66 -16.47 49.56
N ASN A 356 -32.71 -16.39 50.49
CA ASN A 356 -32.87 -17.01 51.82
C ASN A 356 -34.00 -16.32 52.61
N LEU A 357 -34.31 -16.85 53.80
CA LEU A 357 -35.27 -16.25 54.73
C LEU A 357 -34.54 -15.30 55.68
N ALA A 358 -34.80 -14.00 55.55
CA ALA A 358 -34.32 -12.99 56.49
C ALA A 358 -35.17 -13.02 57.75
N GLU A 359 -34.61 -13.52 58.86
CA GLU A 359 -35.32 -13.69 60.12
C GLU A 359 -35.34 -12.41 60.95
N PHE A 360 -36.42 -12.16 61.68
CA PHE A 360 -36.53 -11.11 62.69
C PHE A 360 -37.44 -11.56 63.84
N LYS A 361 -37.33 -10.90 65.00
CA LYS A 361 -38.17 -11.16 66.17
C LYS A 361 -39.01 -9.95 66.52
N VAL A 362 -40.17 -10.21 67.11
CA VAL A 362 -40.95 -9.20 67.82
C VAL A 362 -41.09 -9.61 69.27
N ILE A 363 -40.72 -8.70 70.18
CA ILE A 363 -40.95 -8.82 71.61
C ILE A 363 -42.30 -8.19 71.91
N ALA A 364 -43.24 -8.98 72.44
CA ALA A 364 -44.51 -8.48 72.94
C ALA A 364 -44.55 -8.56 74.46
N ARG A 365 -45.00 -7.47 75.09
CA ARG A 365 -45.20 -7.35 76.53
C ARG A 365 -46.43 -6.50 76.83
N ALA A 366 -47.16 -6.87 77.88
CA ALA A 366 -48.21 -6.06 78.46
C ALA A 366 -47.82 -5.67 79.88
N ASP A 367 -47.97 -4.40 80.24
CA ASP A 367 -47.75 -3.91 81.60
C ASP A 367 -49.06 -3.34 82.16
N ARG A 368 -49.32 -3.53 83.47
CA ARG A 368 -50.51 -2.96 84.12
C ARG A 368 -50.36 -1.45 84.26
N VAL A 369 -51.46 -0.72 84.08
CA VAL A 369 -51.51 0.73 84.28
C VAL A 369 -52.17 1.01 85.63
N ASP A 370 -51.40 1.59 86.56
CA ASP A 370 -51.87 2.23 87.80
C ASP A 370 -52.91 1.45 88.62
N GLY A 371 -52.65 0.17 88.91
CA GLY A 371 -53.50 -0.66 89.78
C GLY A 371 -54.90 -0.99 89.21
N SER A 372 -55.21 -0.56 88.00
CA SER A 372 -56.46 -0.83 87.29
C SER A 372 -56.41 -2.15 86.49
N ASN A 373 -57.55 -2.56 85.92
CA ASN A 373 -57.62 -3.67 84.96
C ASN A 373 -57.17 -3.28 83.53
N ASN A 374 -56.71 -2.04 83.33
CA ASN A 374 -56.15 -1.59 82.05
C ASN A 374 -54.69 -2.01 81.92
N TYR A 375 -54.25 -2.19 80.68
CA TYR A 375 -52.88 -2.60 80.35
C TYR A 375 -52.36 -1.82 79.14
N LYS A 376 -51.05 -1.58 79.13
CA LYS A 376 -50.33 -1.00 78.00
C LYS A 376 -49.59 -2.11 77.26
N LEU A 377 -49.84 -2.23 75.96
CA LEU A 377 -49.13 -3.15 75.09
C LEU A 377 -47.90 -2.48 74.49
N THR A 378 -46.78 -3.19 74.50
CA THR A 378 -45.55 -2.80 73.83
C THR A 378 -45.11 -3.92 72.90
N PHE A 379 -44.91 -3.57 71.63
CA PHE A 379 -44.35 -4.47 70.61
C PHE A 379 -43.12 -3.81 70.03
N ASN A 380 -41.96 -4.47 70.14
CA ASN A 380 -40.70 -3.95 69.64
C ASN A 380 -40.02 -5.00 68.75
N PHE A 381 -39.43 -4.57 67.64
CA PHE A 381 -38.56 -5.44 66.87
C PHE A 381 -37.30 -5.79 67.69
N SER A 382 -36.79 -7.00 67.47
CA SER A 382 -35.54 -7.51 68.01
C SER A 382 -34.88 -8.39 66.96
N MET A 383 -33.55 -8.42 66.93
CA MET A 383 -32.82 -9.44 66.16
C MET A 383 -32.94 -10.82 66.80
#